data_AF-A0A348SCF3-F1
#
_entry.id   AF-A0A348SCF3-F1
#
_cell.length_a   1.000
_cell.length_b   1.000
_cell.length_c   1.000
_cell.angle_alpha   90.00
_cell.angle_beta   90.00
_cell.angle_gamma   90.00
#
_symmetry.space_group_name_H-M   'P 1'
#
loop_
_entity.id
_entity.type
_entity.pdbx_description
1 polymer ?
#
loop_
_entity_poly.entity_id
_entity_poly.type
_entity_poly.pdbx_seq_one_letter_code
_entity_poly.pdbx_strand_id
1 'polypeptide(L)'
;METAVGTHPFAHRSEAEFAEILDFYGIRWEYEATAFPLTHDTDGRVASRFAPDFYLPDVKLWVEITTIRQALMRQKRRKLRRFAALYPDLRIKLLGASDIKALMWKYQRSARGVVGPSGSTTPPRKRRERVGEAAA
;
A
#
# COMPACT_ATOMS: atom_id res chain seq x y z
N MET A 1 21.60 8.05 -7.51
CA MET A 1 20.41 8.00 -6.64
C MET A 1 20.63 6.84 -5.69
N GLU A 2 20.96 7.15 -4.45
CA GLU A 2 21.38 6.17 -3.45
C GLU A 2 20.14 5.69 -2.70
N THR A 3 19.62 4.54 -3.11
CA THR A 3 18.51 3.86 -2.42
C THR A 3 19.09 3.21 -1.17
N ALA A 4 18.78 3.76 0.00
CA ALA A 4 19.01 3.09 1.27
C ALA A 4 18.06 1.87 1.36
N VAL A 5 18.44 0.76 0.73
CA VAL A 5 17.78 -0.52 0.94
C VAL A 5 18.33 -1.07 2.25
N GLY A 6 17.63 -0.81 3.34
CA GLY A 6 17.94 -1.44 4.63
C GLY A 6 17.95 -2.95 4.45
N THR A 7 19.05 -3.60 4.84
CA THR A 7 19.36 -5.02 4.62
C THR A 7 18.54 -5.98 5.51
N HIS A 8 17.31 -5.61 5.88
CA HIS A 8 16.46 -6.40 6.75
C HIS A 8 15.43 -7.15 5.91
N PRO A 9 15.39 -8.49 5.95
CA PRO A 9 14.35 -9.24 5.27
C PRO A 9 12.99 -8.90 5.89
N PHE A 10 11.97 -8.71 5.06
CA PHE A 10 10.60 -8.48 5.52
C PHE A 10 10.15 -9.57 6.49
N ALA A 11 9.54 -9.18 7.61
CA ALA A 11 9.06 -10.10 8.63
C ALA A 11 7.87 -10.94 8.15
N HIS A 12 7.06 -10.41 7.22
CA HIS A 12 5.93 -11.11 6.62
C HIS A 12 5.81 -10.89 5.11
N ARG A 13 5.28 -11.90 4.40
CA ARG A 13 5.01 -11.85 2.96
C ARG A 13 4.19 -10.62 2.53
N SER A 14 3.23 -10.21 3.33
CA SER A 14 2.40 -9.02 3.04
C SER A 14 3.17 -7.71 3.01
N GLU A 15 4.27 -7.61 3.78
CA GLU A 15 5.14 -6.43 3.76
C GLU A 15 5.92 -6.39 2.45
N ALA A 16 6.47 -7.53 2.01
CA ALA A 16 7.13 -7.65 0.71
C ALA A 16 6.17 -7.32 -0.44
N GLU A 17 4.95 -7.88 -0.44
CA GLU A 17 3.93 -7.56 -1.44
C GLU A 17 3.56 -6.07 -1.44
N PHE A 18 3.52 -5.43 -0.27
CA PHE A 18 3.25 -4.00 -0.18
C PHE A 18 4.41 -3.16 -0.73
N ALA A 19 5.66 -3.51 -0.42
CA ALA A 19 6.85 -2.87 -0.96
C ALA A 19 6.89 -2.95 -2.50
N GLU A 20 6.61 -4.12 -3.08
CA GLU A 20 6.53 -4.29 -4.54
C GLU A 20 5.47 -3.37 -5.18
N ILE A 21 4.31 -3.20 -4.53
CA ILE A 21 3.28 -2.27 -5.00
C ILE A 21 3.80 -0.83 -4.97
N LEU A 22 4.46 -0.41 -3.89
CA LEU A 22 4.99 0.94 -3.75
C LEU A 22 6.08 1.22 -4.81
N ASP A 23 6.99 0.28 -5.02
CA ASP A 23 8.06 0.37 -6.02
C ASP A 23 7.50 0.54 -7.43
N PHE A 24 6.47 -0.24 -7.79
CA PHE A 24 5.84 -0.11 -9.10
C PHE A 24 5.21 1.26 -9.34
N TYR A 25 4.58 1.83 -8.31
CA TYR A 25 4.02 3.17 -8.40
C TYR A 25 5.08 4.28 -8.23
N GLY A 26 6.36 3.92 -8.04
CA GLY A 26 7.46 4.86 -7.82
C GLY A 26 7.30 5.66 -6.52
N ILE A 27 6.55 5.14 -5.55
CA ILE A 27 6.34 5.79 -4.27
C ILE A 27 7.57 5.51 -3.41
N ARG A 28 8.26 6.56 -2.92
CA ARG A 28 9.38 6.37 -2.00
C ARG A 28 8.88 5.81 -0.67
N TRP A 29 9.63 4.87 -0.10
CA TRP A 29 9.33 4.26 1.18
C TRP A 29 10.58 3.87 1.96
N GLU A 30 10.42 3.77 3.28
CA GLU A 30 11.42 3.30 4.22
C GLU A 30 10.79 2.22 5.11
N TYR A 31 11.48 1.09 5.30
CA TYR A 31 11.01 -0.02 6.15
C TYR A 31 11.56 0.11 7.57
N GLU A 32 10.69 -0.05 8.57
CA GLU A 32 10.98 0.08 10.01
C GLU A 32 11.80 1.34 10.38
N ALA A 33 11.54 2.46 9.71
CA ALA A 33 12.36 3.68 9.80
C ALA A 33 12.50 4.23 11.23
N THR A 34 11.48 4.07 12.10
CA THR A 34 11.50 4.62 13.46
C THR A 34 10.62 3.85 14.43
N ALA A 35 11.12 3.66 15.66
CA ALA A 35 10.37 3.09 16.78
C ALA A 35 10.00 4.15 17.83
N PHE A 36 8.71 4.35 18.05
CA PHE A 36 8.16 5.38 18.93
C PHE A 36 7.85 4.84 20.33
N PRO A 37 8.36 5.47 21.40
CA PRO A 37 7.95 5.18 22.78
C PRO A 37 6.45 5.40 22.98
N LEU A 38 5.73 4.41 23.53
CA LEU A 38 4.30 4.52 23.83
C LEU A 38 3.98 4.57 25.33
N THR A 39 4.78 3.91 26.17
CA THR A 39 4.55 3.88 27.62
C THR A 39 5.87 3.94 28.37
N HIS A 40 5.83 4.50 29.57
CA HIS A 40 6.93 4.51 30.51
C HIS A 40 6.56 3.70 31.76
N ASP A 41 7.53 3.09 32.42
CA ASP A 41 7.37 2.45 33.72
C ASP A 41 7.41 3.49 34.86
N THR A 42 7.34 3.01 36.11
CA THR A 42 7.36 3.86 37.31
C THR A 42 8.68 4.62 37.48
N ASP A 43 9.76 4.12 36.89
CA ASP A 43 11.10 4.72 36.94
C ASP A 43 11.32 5.68 35.75
N GLY A 44 10.29 5.91 34.92
CA GLY A 44 10.34 6.76 33.74
C GLY A 44 11.04 6.13 32.53
N ARG A 45 11.40 4.84 32.57
CA ARG A 45 12.01 4.14 31.43
C ARG A 45 10.96 3.70 30.42
N VAL A 46 11.31 3.66 29.14
CA VAL A 46 10.39 3.24 28.07
C VAL A 46 10.02 1.77 28.23
N ALA A 47 8.77 1.51 28.63
CA ALA A 47 8.22 0.17 28.83
C ALA A 47 7.66 -0.47 27.55
N SER A 48 7.23 0.34 26.57
CA SER A 48 6.82 -0.19 25.26
C SER A 48 7.07 0.78 24.13
N ARG A 49 7.37 0.21 22.96
CA ARG A 49 7.52 0.93 21.70
C ARG A 49 6.53 0.45 20.65
N PHE A 50 6.35 1.27 19.65
CA PHE A 50 5.60 0.99 18.45
C PHE A 50 6.39 1.49 17.24
N ALA A 51 6.76 0.57 16.36
CA ALA A 51 7.48 0.84 15.13
C ALA A 51 6.53 0.50 13.99
N PRO A 52 6.01 1.49 13.26
CA PRO A 52 5.22 1.21 12.07
C PRO A 52 6.08 0.56 10.99
N ASP A 53 5.50 -0.40 10.26
CA ASP A 53 6.21 -1.19 9.27
C ASP A 53 6.83 -0.33 8.15
N PHE A 54 6.12 0.70 7.67
CA PHE A 54 6.58 1.58 6.58
C PHE A 54 6.40 3.06 6.89
N TYR A 55 7.29 3.87 6.32
CA TYR A 55 7.15 5.32 6.20
C TYR A 55 7.19 5.77 4.74
N LEU A 56 6.24 6.61 4.34
CA LEU A 56 6.15 7.20 3.00
C LEU A 56 6.51 8.70 3.09
N PRO A 57 7.76 9.09 2.82
CA PRO A 57 8.24 10.46 3.05
C PRO A 57 7.53 11.52 2.22
N ASP A 58 7.17 11.20 0.97
CA ASP A 58 6.54 12.16 0.05
C ASP A 58 5.17 12.66 0.55
N VAL A 59 4.48 11.82 1.32
CA VAL A 59 3.14 12.12 1.86
C VAL A 59 3.12 12.14 3.39
N LYS A 60 4.29 12.08 4.03
CA LYS A 60 4.49 12.09 5.49
C LYS A 60 3.53 11.13 6.20
N LEU A 61 3.50 9.89 5.74
CA LEU A 61 2.54 8.88 6.19
C LEU A 61 3.25 7.64 6.72
N TRP A 62 2.94 7.27 7.95
CA TRP A 62 3.28 5.96 8.52
C TRP A 62 2.22 4.93 8.12
N VAL A 63 2.65 3.71 7.82
CA VAL A 63 1.77 2.60 7.45
C VAL A 63 2.13 1.39 8.30
N GLU A 64 1.11 0.80 8.91
CA GLU A 64 1.19 -0.47 9.63
C GLU A 64 0.42 -1.52 8.82
N ILE A 65 1.06 -2.64 8.50
CA ILE A 65 0.44 -3.79 7.86
C ILE A 65 -0.15 -4.72 8.94
N THR A 66 -1.33 -5.27 8.67
CA THR A 66 -1.95 -6.28 9.53
C THR A 66 -2.51 -7.45 8.72
N THR A 67 -1.82 -8.58 8.80
CA THR A 67 -2.31 -9.88 8.27
C THR A 67 -3.13 -10.65 9.29
N ILE A 68 -3.17 -10.18 10.53
CA ILE A 68 -3.72 -10.92 11.66
C ILE A 68 -5.25 -10.85 11.67
N ARG A 69 -5.90 -11.97 12.04
CA ARG A 69 -7.36 -12.08 12.24
C ARG A 69 -7.88 -10.99 13.19
N GLN A 70 -9.11 -10.51 12.92
CA GLN A 70 -9.79 -9.42 13.62
C GLN A 70 -9.71 -9.49 15.17
N ALA A 71 -9.69 -10.70 15.75
CA ALA A 71 -9.60 -10.92 17.20
C ALA A 71 -8.34 -10.33 17.87
N LEU A 72 -7.20 -10.27 17.18
CA LEU A 72 -5.94 -9.74 17.71
C LEU A 72 -5.76 -8.23 17.43
N MET A 73 -6.72 -7.60 16.75
CA MET A 73 -6.68 -6.15 16.48
C MET A 73 -6.83 -5.31 17.75
N ARG A 74 -7.34 -5.85 18.86
CA ARG A 74 -7.56 -5.05 20.08
C ARG A 74 -6.26 -4.43 20.60
N GLN A 75 -5.18 -5.21 20.66
CA GLN A 75 -3.88 -4.73 21.14
C GLN A 75 -3.22 -3.77 20.14
N LYS A 76 -3.21 -4.10 18.83
CA LYS A 76 -2.71 -3.18 17.79
C LYS A 76 -3.48 -1.85 17.80
N ARG A 77 -4.83 -1.89 17.83
CA ARG A 77 -5.67 -0.68 17.91
C ARG A 77 -5.42 0.12 19.19
N ARG A 78 -5.13 -0.52 20.32
CA ARG A 78 -4.74 0.19 21.56
C ARG A 78 -3.42 0.92 21.39
N LYS A 79 -2.40 0.27 20.79
CA LYS A 79 -1.12 0.92 20.48
C LYS A 79 -1.31 2.10 19.52
N LEU A 80 -2.07 1.92 18.45
CA LEU A 80 -2.37 2.98 17.47
C LEU A 80 -3.11 4.17 18.09
N ARG A 81 -4.14 3.92 18.93
CA ARG A 81 -4.82 5.00 19.64
C ARG A 81 -3.88 5.77 20.55
N ARG A 82 -2.97 5.07 21.24
CA ARG A 82 -1.98 5.71 22.10
C ARG A 82 -0.94 6.47 21.29
N PHE A 83 -0.48 5.91 20.17
CA PHE A 83 0.39 6.60 19.23
C PHE A 83 -0.25 7.91 18.75
N ALA A 84 -1.49 7.85 18.27
CA ALA A 84 -2.21 9.04 17.80
C ALA A 84 -2.43 10.09 18.91
N ALA A 85 -2.55 9.66 20.18
CA ALA A 85 -2.66 10.58 21.31
C ALA A 85 -1.32 11.24 21.68
N LEU A 86 -0.20 10.51 21.58
CA LEU A 86 1.14 11.01 21.91
C LEU A 86 1.77 11.81 20.76
N TYR A 87 1.41 11.49 19.53
CA TYR A 87 1.99 12.04 18.30
C TYR A 87 0.87 12.51 17.35
N PRO A 88 0.10 13.55 17.74
CA PRO A 88 -1.07 13.99 16.96
C PRO A 88 -0.73 14.54 15.57
N ASP A 89 0.50 15.06 15.40
CA ASP A 89 0.97 15.61 14.13
C ASP A 89 1.44 14.53 13.14
N LEU A 90 1.60 13.29 13.59
CA LEU A 90 2.03 12.18 12.76
C LEU A 90 0.83 11.42 12.21
N ARG A 91 0.80 11.27 10.89
CA ARG A 91 -0.26 10.52 10.21
C ARG A 91 0.09 9.04 10.16
N ILE A 92 -0.85 8.18 10.56
CA ILE A 92 -0.71 6.73 10.45
C ILE A 92 -1.93 6.06 9.84
N LYS A 93 -1.71 5.03 9.00
CA LYS A 93 -2.75 4.16 8.46
C LYS A 93 -2.46 2.70 8.80
N LEU A 94 -3.53 1.97 9.14
CA LEU A 94 -3.49 0.51 9.31
C LEU A 94 -4.08 -0.13 8.05
N LEU A 95 -3.30 -0.95 7.35
CA LEU A 95 -3.72 -1.66 6.14
C LEU A 95 -3.81 -3.16 6.39
N GLY A 96 -4.98 -3.73 6.09
CA GLY A 96 -5.20 -5.17 6.13
C GLY A 96 -4.92 -5.85 4.80
N ALA A 97 -5.00 -7.18 4.80
CA ALA A 97 -4.87 -7.99 3.58
C ALA A 97 -5.86 -7.59 2.46
N SER A 98 -7.09 -7.19 2.82
CA SER A 98 -8.08 -6.71 1.84
C SER A 98 -7.68 -5.38 1.20
N ASP A 99 -7.04 -4.48 1.95
CA ASP A 99 -6.58 -3.18 1.44
C ASP A 99 -5.42 -3.39 0.46
N ILE A 100 -4.46 -4.25 0.82
CA ILE A 100 -3.35 -4.65 -0.06
C ILE A 100 -3.91 -5.28 -1.34
N LYS A 101 -4.85 -6.22 -1.22
CA LYS A 101 -5.50 -6.84 -2.38
C LYS A 101 -6.19 -5.80 -3.27
N ALA A 102 -6.89 -4.82 -2.69
CA ALA A 102 -7.52 -3.76 -3.47
C ALA A 102 -6.49 -2.88 -4.22
N LEU A 103 -5.33 -2.60 -3.61
CA LEU A 103 -4.22 -1.91 -4.27
C LEU A 103 -3.62 -2.74 -5.41
N MET A 104 -3.44 -4.06 -5.21
CA MET A 104 -2.97 -4.98 -6.25
C MET A 104 -3.95 -5.09 -7.42
N TRP A 105 -5.25 -5.06 -7.16
CA TRP A 105 -6.25 -5.10 -8.24
C TRP A 105 -6.20 -3.85 -9.11
N LYS A 106 -5.95 -2.68 -8.51
CA LYS A 106 -5.67 -1.46 -9.28
C LYS A 106 -4.37 -1.59 -10.07
N TYR A 107 -3.32 -2.13 -9.46
CA TYR A 107 -2.04 -2.43 -10.12
C TYR A 107 -2.22 -3.30 -11.38
N GLN A 108 -2.93 -4.44 -11.27
CA GLN A 108 -3.10 -5.38 -12.40
C GLN A 108 -3.96 -4.81 -13.54
N ARG A 109 -4.84 -3.84 -13.23
CA ARG A 109 -5.60 -3.11 -14.25
C ARG A 109 -4.72 -2.06 -14.93
N SER A 110 -3.93 -1.32 -14.16
CA SER A 110 -2.98 -0.32 -14.70
C SER A 110 -1.90 -0.96 -15.56
N ALA A 111 -1.32 -2.09 -15.14
CA ALA A 111 -0.33 -2.83 -15.91
C ALA A 111 -0.89 -3.36 -17.25
N ARG A 112 -2.16 -3.78 -17.29
CA ARG A 112 -2.84 -4.18 -18.53
C ARG A 112 -3.14 -3.02 -19.48
N GLY A 113 -3.11 -1.77 -19.02
CA GLY A 113 -3.29 -0.56 -19.83
C GLY A 113 -2.01 -0.01 -20.45
N VAL A 114 -0.83 -0.55 -20.10
CA VAL A 114 0.48 -0.08 -20.60
C VAL A 114 1.04 -1.00 -21.70
N VAL A 115 0.27 -1.98 -22.17
CA VAL A 115 0.62 -2.72 -23.40
C VAL A 115 0.17 -1.89 -24.61
N GLY A 116 1.04 -0.98 -25.06
CA GLY A 116 0.98 -0.45 -26.43
C GLY A 116 1.11 -1.60 -27.45
N PRO A 117 0.50 -1.46 -28.64
CA PRO A 117 0.21 -2.60 -29.51
C PRO A 117 1.48 -3.03 -30.24
N SER A 118 1.96 -4.24 -29.96
CA SER A 118 2.66 -5.02 -30.98
C SER A 118 2.19 -6.46 -30.86
N GLY A 119 1.46 -6.91 -31.88
CA GLY A 119 0.82 -8.21 -31.92
C GLY A 119 -0.46 -8.18 -32.74
N SER A 120 -0.29 -8.07 -34.06
CA SER A 120 -1.26 -8.37 -35.13
C SER A 120 -2.68 -8.70 -34.68
N THR A 121 -3.63 -7.79 -34.91
CA THR A 121 -5.05 -8.16 -34.96
C THR A 121 -5.61 -7.75 -36.32
N THR A 122 -5.91 -8.78 -37.10
CA THR A 122 -6.67 -8.84 -38.35
C THR A 122 -7.70 -7.72 -38.53
N PRO A 123 -7.81 -7.10 -39.72
CA PRO A 123 -8.78 -6.04 -39.95
C PRO A 123 -10.22 -6.60 -39.90
N PRO A 124 -11.18 -5.93 -39.25
CA PRO A 124 -12.58 -6.34 -39.29
C PRO A 124 -13.14 -6.09 -40.70
N ARG A 125 -13.61 -7.16 -41.34
CA ARG A 125 -14.34 -7.14 -42.62
C ARG A 125 -15.64 -6.32 -42.48
N LYS A 126 -15.90 -5.49 -43.50
CA LYS A 126 -17.03 -4.57 -43.68
C LYS A 126 -18.39 -5.17 -43.31
N ARG A 127 -19.17 -4.49 -42.45
CA ARG A 127 -20.63 -4.62 -42.41
C ARG A 127 -21.21 -3.60 -43.39
N ARG A 128 -21.84 -4.10 -44.47
CA ARG A 128 -22.54 -3.28 -45.47
C ARG A 128 -23.70 -2.54 -44.80
N GLU A 129 -23.75 -1.24 -45.03
CA GLU A 129 -24.86 -0.35 -44.70
C GLU A 129 -26.11 -0.78 -45.48
N ARG A 130 -27.28 -0.78 -44.82
CA ARG A 130 -28.56 -0.85 -45.51
C ARG A 130 -28.89 0.53 -46.05
N VAL A 131 -28.99 0.62 -47.36
CA VAL A 131 -29.53 1.76 -48.11
C VAL A 131 -30.97 1.98 -47.68
N GLY A 132 -31.27 3.17 -47.18
CA GLY A 132 -32.63 3.70 -47.15
C GLY A 132 -32.90 4.38 -48.48
N GLU A 133 -33.80 3.80 -49.27
CA GLU A 133 -34.32 4.40 -50.51
C GLU A 133 -35.68 5.04 -50.20
N ALA A 134 -35.82 6.29 -50.62
CA ALA A 134 -37.04 7.08 -50.55
C ALA A 134 -37.80 6.99 -51.88
N ALA A 135 -39.13 6.85 -51.81
CA ALA A 135 -40.16 7.22 -52.80
C ALA A 135 -41.43 6.44 -52.42
N ALA A 136 -42.66 6.96 -52.42
CA ALA A 136 -43.25 8.17 -52.98
C ALA A 136 -44.53 8.48 -52.17
#